data_AF-A0A540MPW3-F1
#
_entry.id   AF-A0A540MPW3-F1
#
_cell.length_a   1.000
_cell.length_b   1.000
_cell.length_c   1.000
_cell.angle_alpha   90.00
_cell.angle_beta   90.00
_cell.angle_gamma   90.00
#
_symmetry.space_group_name_H-M   'P 1'
#
loop_
_entity.id
_entity.type
_entity.pdbx_description
1 polymer ?
#
loop_
_entity_poly.entity_id
_entity_poly.type
_entity_poly.pdbx_seq_one_letter_code
_entity_poly.pdbx_strand_id
1 'polypeptide(L)'
;MSKSRKLHNLITEQETNPSNLYQQVDTDKIEEVQCQISLSNFPGGSKTLEIVAKFCYGVKIDLSSSNVVSLRCAREYLEMMEEYSEDNLISKTERFLSQLVLKSFKESLRALK
;
A
#
# COMPACT_ATOMS: atom_id res chain seq x y z
N MET A 1 -13.23 -3.75 5.75
CA MET A 1 -12.04 -4.01 6.58
C MET A 1 -10.82 -3.54 5.80
N SER A 2 -9.94 -2.74 6.39
CA SER A 2 -8.69 -2.33 5.74
C SER A 2 -7.87 -3.58 5.37
N LYS A 3 -7.17 -3.56 4.23
CA LYS A 3 -6.25 -4.65 3.85
C LYS A 3 -4.82 -4.43 4.39
N SER A 4 -4.55 -3.27 4.98
CA SER A 4 -3.25 -2.86 5.53
C SER A 4 -3.39 -2.51 7.01
N ARG A 5 -2.62 -3.20 7.86
CA ARG A 5 -2.55 -2.90 9.29
C ARG A 5 -1.96 -1.52 9.53
N LYS A 6 -0.86 -1.18 8.85
CA LYS A 6 -0.21 0.12 8.97
C LYS A 6 -1.13 1.28 8.62
N LEU A 7 -1.86 1.20 7.50
CA LEU A 7 -2.82 2.26 7.13
C LEU A 7 -3.95 2.37 8.14
N HIS A 8 -4.46 1.23 8.63
CA HIS A 8 -5.51 1.26 9.65
C HIS A 8 -5.04 1.96 10.93
N ASN A 9 -3.82 1.68 11.39
CA ASN A 9 -3.27 2.33 12.57
C ASN A 9 -3.08 3.84 12.33
N LEU A 10 -2.48 4.23 11.20
CA LEU A 10 -2.26 5.65 10.86
C LEU A 10 -3.58 6.44 10.75
N ILE A 11 -4.63 5.84 10.18
CA ILE A 11 -5.95 6.46 10.11
C ILE A 11 -6.54 6.60 11.52
N THR A 12 -6.50 5.52 12.31
CA THR A 12 -7.05 5.50 13.67
C THR A 12 -6.33 6.51 14.58
N GLU A 13 -5.00 6.62 14.48
CA GLU A 13 -4.18 7.60 15.21
C GLU A 13 -4.55 9.05 14.85
N GLN A 14 -4.88 9.33 13.58
CA GLN A 14 -5.33 10.67 13.18
C GLN A 14 -6.73 10.98 13.68
N GLU A 15 -7.64 10.01 13.63
CA GLU A 15 -9.01 10.16 14.15
C GLU A 15 -9.06 10.34 15.67
N THR A 16 -8.10 9.76 16.40
CA THR A 16 -8.03 9.80 17.87
C THR A 16 -7.17 10.92 18.44
N ASN A 17 -6.47 11.70 17.61
CA ASN A 17 -5.66 12.84 18.06
C ASN A 17 -6.43 14.18 17.91
N PRO A 18 -6.96 14.76 19.01
CA PRO A 18 -7.74 16.00 18.98
C PRO A 18 -6.93 17.26 18.61
N SER A 19 -5.60 17.16 18.47
CA SER A 19 -4.72 18.30 18.17
C SER A 19 -4.72 18.70 16.69
N ASN A 20 -5.11 17.79 15.77
CA ASN A 20 -5.26 18.11 14.34
C ASN A 20 -6.58 18.83 14.01
N LEU A 21 -7.46 19.04 14.99
CA LEU A 21 -8.62 19.93 14.86
C LEU A 21 -8.27 21.42 15.06
N TYR A 22 -7.03 21.76 15.44
CA TYR A 22 -6.69 23.11 15.90
C TYR A 22 -5.31 23.63 15.43
N GLN A 23 -5.13 23.80 14.12
CA GLN A 23 -4.19 24.75 13.51
C GLN A 23 -4.85 25.20 12.20
N GLN A 24 -5.31 26.44 11.95
CA GLN A 24 -4.96 27.77 12.47
C GLN A 24 -6.22 28.65 12.60
N VAL A 25 -6.17 29.58 13.55
CA VAL A 25 -7.17 30.64 13.75
C VAL A 25 -6.97 31.72 12.69
N ASP A 26 -7.86 31.81 11.69
CA ASP A 26 -8.30 33.09 11.11
C ASP A 26 -9.60 32.95 10.28
N THR A 27 -10.45 33.97 10.43
CA THR A 27 -11.83 34.24 9.99
C THR A 27 -12.37 33.68 8.64
N ASP A 28 -13.62 33.17 8.67
CA ASP A 28 -14.60 33.00 7.56
C ASP A 28 -14.39 31.96 6.43
N LYS A 29 -13.76 30.81 6.70
CA LYS A 29 -13.85 29.64 5.79
C LYS A 29 -14.15 28.36 6.57
N ILE A 30 -15.11 27.56 6.07
CA ILE A 30 -15.31 26.19 6.54
C ILE A 30 -14.10 25.39 6.02
N GLU A 31 -13.03 25.32 6.81
CA GLU A 31 -11.87 24.49 6.49
C GLU A 31 -12.21 23.03 6.81
N GLU A 32 -12.30 22.21 5.76
CA GLU A 32 -12.33 20.75 5.88
C GLU A 32 -11.10 20.29 6.67
N VAL A 33 -11.32 19.49 7.72
CA VAL A 33 -10.24 18.86 8.47
C VAL A 33 -9.43 17.99 7.52
N GLN A 34 -8.22 18.43 7.17
CA GLN A 34 -7.38 17.75 6.19
C GLN A 34 -6.57 16.63 6.86
N CYS A 35 -7.10 15.40 6.83
CA CYS A 35 -6.35 14.21 7.26
C CYS A 35 -5.25 13.88 6.24
N GLN A 36 -3.99 14.14 6.59
CA GLN A 36 -2.84 13.88 5.72
C GLN A 36 -1.97 12.75 6.27
N ILE A 37 -1.87 11.64 5.52
CA ILE A 37 -0.95 10.53 5.85
C ILE A 37 0.29 10.63 4.96
N SER A 38 1.47 10.69 5.59
CA SER A 38 2.76 10.69 4.88
C SER A 38 3.38 9.29 4.84
N LEU A 39 3.64 8.78 3.64
CA LEU A 39 4.31 7.50 3.41
C LEU A 39 5.69 7.73 2.78
N SER A 40 6.67 8.05 3.63
CA SER A 40 8.05 8.30 3.19
C SER A 40 8.73 7.04 2.68
N ASN A 41 9.50 7.17 1.59
CA ASN A 41 10.29 6.09 0.98
C ASN A 41 9.48 4.86 0.58
N PHE A 42 8.28 5.08 0.03
CA PHE A 42 7.43 3.97 -0.40
C PHE A 42 8.13 3.11 -1.47
N PRO A 43 8.24 1.79 -1.27
CA PRO A 43 8.97 0.91 -2.18
C PRO A 43 8.30 0.88 -3.56
N GLY A 44 9.11 1.07 -4.61
CA GLY A 44 8.62 1.18 -5.99
C GLY A 44 7.83 2.45 -6.30
N GLY A 45 7.84 3.44 -5.40
CA GLY A 45 7.31 4.78 -5.60
C GLY A 45 5.79 4.86 -5.78
N SER A 46 5.33 6.03 -6.26
CA SER A 46 3.90 6.36 -6.41
C SER A 46 3.15 5.38 -7.33
N LYS A 47 3.80 4.89 -8.39
CA LYS A 47 3.20 3.91 -9.31
C LYS A 47 2.85 2.59 -8.61
N THR A 48 3.71 2.13 -7.70
CA THR A 48 3.43 0.92 -6.91
C THR A 48 2.33 1.20 -5.90
N LEU A 49 2.34 2.38 -5.25
CA LEU A 49 1.30 2.80 -4.33
C LEU A 49 -0.07 2.85 -4.99
N GLU A 50 -0.18 3.37 -6.22
CA GLU A 50 -1.42 3.39 -7.00
C GLU A 50 -2.00 1.98 -7.20
N ILE A 51 -1.16 1.01 -7.55
CA ILE A 51 -1.58 -0.38 -7.73
C ILE A 51 -2.05 -0.98 -6.40
N VAL A 52 -1.33 -0.72 -5.30
CA VAL A 52 -1.74 -1.19 -3.98
C VAL A 52 -3.05 -0.55 -3.55
N ALA A 53 -3.25 0.75 -3.80
CA ALA A 53 -4.49 1.44 -3.50
C ALA A 53 -5.66 0.82 -4.28
N LYS A 54 -5.50 0.59 -5.59
CA LYS A 54 -6.48 -0.12 -6.42
C LYS A 54 -6.85 -1.47 -5.82
N PHE A 55 -5.86 -2.26 -5.40
CA PHE A 55 -6.08 -3.54 -4.75
C PHE A 55 -6.87 -3.42 -3.44
N CYS A 56 -6.57 -2.43 -2.59
CA CYS A 56 -7.32 -2.16 -1.36
C CYS A 56 -8.80 -1.85 -1.62
N TYR A 57 -9.11 -1.17 -2.73
CA TYR A 57 -10.48 -0.84 -3.16
C TYR A 57 -11.16 -1.96 -3.97
N GLY A 58 -10.56 -3.16 -4.03
CA GLY A 58 -11.14 -4.30 -4.75
C GLY A 58 -11.03 -4.23 -6.26
N VAL A 59 -10.27 -3.27 -6.80
CA VAL A 59 -9.94 -3.22 -8.22
C VAL A 59 -8.95 -4.35 -8.53
N LYS A 60 -9.22 -5.10 -9.60
CA LYS A 60 -8.33 -6.16 -10.06
C LYS A 60 -6.99 -5.57 -10.49
N ILE A 61 -5.91 -6.13 -9.97
CA ILE A 61 -4.54 -5.74 -10.33
C ILE A 61 -3.88 -6.85 -11.17
N ASP A 62 -3.06 -6.44 -12.11
CA ASP A 62 -2.27 -7.35 -12.93
C ASP A 62 -0.84 -7.45 -12.39
N LEU A 63 -0.46 -8.66 -11.99
CA LEU A 63 0.91 -8.97 -11.61
C LEU A 63 1.75 -9.26 -12.85
N SER A 64 2.94 -8.67 -12.89
CA SER A 64 3.93 -8.87 -13.94
C SER A 64 5.32 -8.94 -13.32
N SER A 65 6.27 -9.54 -14.03
CA SER A 65 7.66 -9.60 -13.57
C SER A 65 8.20 -8.20 -13.26
N SER A 66 7.81 -7.17 -14.02
CA SER A 66 8.24 -5.78 -13.81
C SER A 66 7.66 -5.05 -12.60
N ASN A 67 6.60 -5.58 -11.95
CA ASN A 67 5.98 -4.90 -10.80
C ASN A 67 5.93 -5.76 -9.52
N VAL A 68 6.03 -7.08 -9.65
CA VAL A 68 5.77 -8.00 -8.54
C VAL A 68 6.77 -7.84 -7.40
N VAL A 69 8.03 -7.50 -7.69
CA VAL A 69 9.04 -7.24 -6.67
C VAL A 69 8.69 -5.98 -5.87
N SER A 70 8.37 -4.88 -6.55
CA SER A 70 7.93 -3.65 -5.88
C SER A 70 6.66 -3.86 -5.07
N LEU A 71 5.68 -4.60 -5.59
CA LEU A 71 4.45 -4.94 -4.86
C LEU A 71 4.72 -5.83 -3.65
N ARG A 72 5.66 -6.78 -3.75
CA ARG A 72 6.11 -7.60 -2.63
C ARG A 72 6.73 -6.74 -1.53
N CYS A 73 7.57 -5.78 -1.88
CA CYS A 73 8.16 -4.85 -0.92
C CYS A 73 7.09 -3.90 -0.32
N ALA A 74 6.17 -3.41 -1.14
CA ALA A 74 5.09 -2.52 -0.72
C ALA A 74 4.14 -3.18 0.27
N ARG A 75 3.82 -4.46 0.07
CA ARG A 75 2.99 -5.21 1.02
C ARG A 75 3.66 -5.25 2.40
N GLU A 76 4.98 -5.43 2.45
CA GLU A 76 5.73 -5.54 3.70
C GLU A 76 5.74 -4.17 4.39
N TYR A 77 6.04 -3.12 3.63
CA TYR A 77 6.01 -1.74 4.13
C TYR A 77 4.65 -1.33 4.69
N LEU A 78 3.55 -1.82 4.11
CA LEU A 78 2.17 -1.54 4.52
C LEU A 78 1.59 -2.60 5.45
N GLU A 79 2.36 -3.62 5.85
CA GLU A 79 1.91 -4.71 6.72
C GLU A 79 0.63 -5.39 6.21
N MET A 80 0.61 -5.69 4.90
CA MET A 80 -0.49 -6.37 4.22
C MET A 80 -0.27 -7.88 4.26
N MET A 81 -0.76 -8.49 5.35
CA MET A 81 -0.62 -9.92 5.66
C MET A 81 -1.97 -10.64 5.60
N GLU A 82 -1.96 -11.96 5.39
CA GLU A 82 -3.20 -12.78 5.39
C GLU A 82 -3.91 -12.75 6.75
N GLU A 83 -3.15 -12.61 7.85
CA GLU A 83 -3.71 -12.48 9.21
C GLU A 83 -4.67 -11.29 9.36
N TYR A 84 -4.52 -10.27 8.51
CA TYR A 84 -5.29 -9.03 8.62
C TYR A 84 -6.48 -8.97 7.65
N SER A 85 -6.36 -9.62 6.49
CA SER A 85 -7.43 -9.76 5.51
C SER A 85 -7.17 -11.02 4.69
N GLU A 86 -8.22 -11.79 4.43
CA GLU A 86 -8.14 -12.88 3.46
C GLU A 86 -7.85 -12.35 2.04
N ASP A 87 -7.16 -13.18 1.25
CA ASP A 87 -6.78 -12.91 -0.14
C ASP A 87 -6.04 -11.56 -0.27
N ASN A 88 -5.00 -11.41 0.57
CA ASN A 88 -4.20 -10.19 0.61
C ASN A 88 -3.07 -10.20 -0.43
N LEU A 89 -2.33 -9.10 -0.51
CA LEU A 89 -1.28 -8.93 -1.52
C LEU A 89 -0.11 -9.93 -1.32
N ILE A 90 0.06 -10.48 -0.11
CA ILE A 90 1.09 -11.47 0.22
C ILE A 90 0.95 -12.77 -0.57
N SER A 91 -0.18 -13.46 -0.47
CA SER A 91 -0.37 -14.73 -1.17
C SER A 91 -0.25 -14.56 -2.68
N LYS A 92 -0.79 -13.48 -3.24
CA LYS A 92 -0.74 -13.20 -4.69
C LYS A 92 0.68 -12.96 -5.18
N THR A 93 1.45 -12.09 -4.50
CA THR A 93 2.83 -11.78 -4.91
C THR A 93 3.77 -12.97 -4.72
N GLU A 94 3.65 -13.71 -3.61
CA GLU A 94 4.46 -14.90 -3.36
C GLU A 94 4.18 -16.02 -4.35
N ARG A 95 2.91 -16.27 -4.65
CA ARG A 95 2.52 -17.25 -5.67
C ARG A 95 3.10 -16.87 -7.03
N PHE A 96 2.98 -15.61 -7.46
CA PHE A 96 3.50 -15.18 -8.75
C PHE A 96 5.03 -15.30 -8.83
N LEU A 97 5.74 -14.88 -7.78
CA LEU A 97 7.20 -15.04 -7.70
C LEU A 97 7.61 -16.51 -7.80
N SER A 98 6.98 -17.38 -7.02
CA SER A 98 7.36 -18.79 -6.91
C SER A 98 6.99 -19.61 -8.15
N GLN A 99 5.88 -19.27 -8.80
CA GLN A 99 5.37 -20.04 -9.93
C GLN A 99 5.88 -19.57 -11.29
N LEU A 100 6.22 -18.28 -11.43
CA LEU A 100 6.59 -17.68 -12.71
C LEU A 100 8.00 -17.08 -12.70
N VAL A 101 8.27 -16.15 -11.79
CA VAL A 101 9.52 -15.37 -11.83
C VAL A 101 10.74 -16.24 -11.52
N LEU A 102 10.72 -16.94 -10.39
CA LEU A 102 11.87 -17.73 -9.92
C LEU A 102 12.11 -18.99 -10.77
N LYS A 103 11.15 -19.40 -11.60
CA LYS A 103 11.28 -20.55 -12.51
C LYS A 103 11.85 -20.20 -13.87
N SER A 104 11.99 -18.92 -14.19
CA SER A 104 12.50 -18.44 -15.48
C SER A 104 13.57 -17.40 -15.27
N PHE A 105 14.79 -17.68 -15.73
CA PHE A 105 15.90 -16.73 -15.68
C PHE A 105 15.54 -15.41 -16.37
N LYS A 106 14.86 -15.47 -17.52
CA LYS A 106 14.40 -14.28 -18.26
C LYS A 106 13.44 -13.44 -17.43
N GLU A 107 12.48 -14.06 -16.76
CA GLU A 107 11.51 -13.34 -15.91
C GLU A 107 12.15 -12.83 -14.63
N SER A 108 13.09 -13.58 -14.04
CA SER A 108 13.90 -13.13 -12.90
C SER A 108 14.72 -11.89 -13.25
N LEU A 109 15.39 -11.86 -14.41
CA LEU A 109 16.09 -10.66 -14.88
C LEU A 109 15.15 -9.48 -15.09
N ARG A 110 13.96 -9.72 -15.65
CA ARG A 110 12.95 -8.68 -15.84
C ARG A 110 12.42 -8.13 -14.52
N ALA A 111 12.39 -8.96 -13.47
CA ALA A 111 11.92 -8.57 -12.15
C ALA A 111 12.96 -7.81 -11.32
N LEU A 112 14.24 -8.01 -11.61
CA LEU A 112 15.35 -7.31 -10.95
C LEU A 112 15.65 -5.94 -11.58
N LYS A 113 15.25 -5.75 -12.83
CA LYS A 113 15.53 -4.54 -13.62
C LYS A 113 14.65 -3.37 -13.22
#